data_AF-A0A841Y286-F1
#
_entry.id   AF-A0A841Y286-F1
#
_cell.length_a   1.000
_cell.length_b   1.000
_cell.length_c   1.000
_cell.angle_alpha   90.00
_cell.angle_beta   90.00
_cell.angle_gamma   90.00
#
_symmetry.space_group_name_H-M   'P 1'
#
loop_
_entity.id
_entity.type
_entity.pdbx_description
1 polymer ?
#
loop_
_entity_poly.entity_id
_entity_poly.type
_entity_poly.pdbx_seq_one_letter_code
_entity_poly.pdbx_strand_id
1 'polypeptide(L)'
;MKTHGNVIRLLRKNKSLSQEDVSTNTVARTTISKIERSNIIPTITTLEAIITKFDVTLDEFQYIRNDYQLSERDKIISDYIKLVSNTQTELVTDIIGRCDIYLCKHPNDRLLLDIKTTLTASLHLVNDELEIAQELVRPV
;
A
#
# COMPACT_ATOMS: atom_id res chain seq x y z
N MET A 1 5.58 10.99 -4.03
CA MET A 1 6.07 10.14 -2.92
C MET A 1 7.42 10.61 -2.44
N LYS A 2 7.53 10.90 -1.14
CA LYS A 2 8.76 11.32 -0.47
C LYS A 2 9.77 10.16 -0.34
N THR A 3 11.05 10.47 -0.19
CA THR A 3 12.06 9.43 0.12
C THR A 3 11.93 8.98 1.58
N HIS A 4 12.41 7.77 1.90
CA HIS A 4 12.47 7.28 3.28
C HIS A 4 13.19 8.28 4.21
N GLY A 5 14.32 8.82 3.74
CA GLY A 5 15.10 9.82 4.46
C GLY A 5 14.32 11.10 4.77
N ASN A 6 13.54 11.61 3.82
CA ASN A 6 12.74 12.81 4.04
C ASN A 6 11.68 12.59 5.14
N VAL A 7 11.01 11.44 5.12
CA VAL A 7 9.95 11.12 6.10
C VAL A 7 10.54 10.86 7.48
N ILE A 8 11.64 10.10 7.58
CA ILE A 8 12.35 9.88 8.85
C ILE A 8 12.77 11.21 9.47
N ARG A 9 13.35 12.10 8.65
CA ARG A 9 13.76 13.44 9.12
C ARG A 9 12.57 14.28 9.58
N LEU A 10 11.46 14.25 8.84
CA LEU A 10 10.22 14.94 9.18
C LEU A 10 9.69 14.46 10.54
N LEU A 11 9.48 13.15 10.70
CA LEU A 11 8.97 12.54 11.92
C LEU A 11 9.85 12.86 13.13
N ARG A 12 11.16 12.68 12.99
CA ARG A 12 12.13 12.99 14.04
C ARG A 12 12.04 14.44 14.48
N LYS A 13 11.96 15.38 13.53
CA LYS A 13 11.88 16.81 13.82
C LYS A 13 10.54 17.21 14.44
N ASN A 14 9.43 16.59 14.03
CA ASN A 14 8.12 16.81 14.64
C ASN A 14 8.09 16.39 16.12
N LYS A 15 8.90 15.39 16.50
CA LYS A 15 9.08 14.99 17.91
C LYS A 15 10.21 15.74 18.63
N SER A 16 10.81 16.75 18.02
CA SER A 16 11.95 17.50 18.56
C SER A 16 13.17 16.62 18.93
N LEU A 17 13.32 15.47 18.27
CA LEU A 17 14.42 14.54 18.54
C LEU A 17 15.67 14.90 17.73
N SER A 18 16.84 14.69 18.30
CA SER A 18 18.13 14.69 17.60
C SER A 18 18.39 13.34 16.92
N GLN A 19 19.40 13.27 16.05
CA GLN A 19 19.83 11.99 15.48
C GLN A 19 20.40 11.05 16.55
N GLU A 20 20.92 11.61 17.66
CA GLU A 20 21.48 10.86 18.78
C GLU A 20 20.38 10.15 19.60
N ASP A 21 19.28 10.87 19.84
CA ASP A 21 18.12 10.32 20.57
C ASP A 21 17.54 9.10 19.85
N VAL A 22 17.52 9.14 18.51
CA VAL A 22 17.04 8.04 17.67
C VAL A 22 18.07 6.91 17.56
N SER A 23 19.38 7.21 17.61
CA SER A 23 20.40 6.17 17.50
C SER A 23 20.48 5.25 18.71
N THR A 24 20.09 5.74 19.89
CA THR A 24 20.23 5.02 21.16
C THR A 24 19.53 3.65 21.07
N ASN A 25 20.33 2.57 21.22
CA ASN A 25 19.90 1.17 21.15
C ASN A 25 19.15 0.77 19.86
N THR A 26 19.36 1.48 18.76
CA THR A 26 18.63 1.25 17.50
C THR A 26 19.62 1.01 16.35
N VAL A 27 20.26 2.08 15.88
CA VAL A 27 21.19 2.08 14.76
C VAL A 27 22.22 3.17 14.97
N ALA A 28 23.41 3.05 14.39
CA ALA A 28 24.43 4.08 14.51
C ALA A 28 23.92 5.45 14.02
N ARG A 29 24.20 6.52 14.77
CA ARG A 29 23.83 7.90 14.41
C ARG A 29 24.25 8.28 12.99
N THR A 30 25.44 7.85 12.56
CA THR A 30 25.96 8.11 11.21
C THR A 30 25.09 7.46 10.12
N THR A 31 24.52 6.29 10.40
CA THR A 31 23.55 5.60 9.52
C THR A 31 22.28 6.42 9.39
N ILE A 32 21.69 6.88 10.50
CA ILE A 32 20.51 7.77 10.47
C ILE A 32 20.81 9.01 9.62
N SER A 33 21.97 9.63 9.82
CA SER A 33 22.40 10.81 9.09
C SER A 33 22.51 10.56 7.58
N LYS A 34 23.02 9.40 7.17
CA LYS A 34 23.10 8.99 5.76
C LYS A 34 21.71 8.71 5.19
N ILE A 35 20.82 8.07 5.95
CA ILE A 35 19.44 7.81 5.54
C ILE A 35 18.69 9.12 5.31
N GLU A 36 18.74 10.06 6.25
CA GLU A 36 18.04 11.35 6.17
C GLU A 36 18.53 12.26 5.03
N ARG A 37 19.77 12.05 4.57
CA ARG A 37 20.33 12.69 3.37
C ARG A 37 20.06 11.90 2.09
N SER A 38 19.35 10.78 2.17
CA SER A 38 19.09 9.86 1.05
C SER A 38 20.36 9.26 0.43
N ASN A 39 21.46 9.20 1.18
CA ASN A 39 22.70 8.58 0.74
C ASN A 39 22.64 7.04 0.82
N ILE A 40 21.78 6.51 1.69
CA ILE A 40 21.51 5.07 1.80
C ILE A 40 20.02 4.84 1.97
N ILE A 41 19.52 3.72 1.45
CA ILE A 41 18.15 3.24 1.67
C ILE A 41 18.19 2.27 2.86
N PRO A 42 17.37 2.47 3.91
CA PRO A 42 17.34 1.56 5.04
C PRO A 42 16.81 0.19 4.63
N THR A 43 17.30 -0.88 5.27
CA THR A 43 16.62 -2.19 5.23
C THR A 43 15.29 -2.09 5.97
N ILE A 44 14.38 -3.07 5.76
CA ILE A 44 13.09 -3.06 6.46
C ILE A 44 13.25 -3.08 7.98
N THR A 45 14.17 -3.90 8.51
CA THR A 45 14.48 -3.99 9.94
C THR A 45 15.04 -2.67 10.48
N THR A 46 15.91 -2.00 9.71
CA THR A 46 16.46 -0.68 10.06
C THR A 46 15.34 0.36 10.11
N LEU A 47 14.45 0.35 9.13
CA LEU A 47 13.32 1.26 9.04
C LEU A 47 12.38 1.08 10.23
N GLU A 48 11.94 -0.15 10.50
CA GLU A 48 11.06 -0.51 11.62
C GLU A 48 11.65 -0.06 12.97
N ALA A 49 12.94 -0.35 13.20
CA ALA A 49 13.62 0.04 14.42
C ALA A 49 13.64 1.57 14.61
N ILE A 50 13.82 2.33 13.53
CA ILE A 50 13.79 3.80 13.56
C ILE A 50 12.37 4.33 13.81
N ILE A 51 11.38 3.90 13.02
CA ILE A 51 10.02 4.46 13.10
C ILE A 51 9.31 4.13 14.40
N THR A 52 9.67 3.02 15.05
CA THR A 52 9.18 2.68 16.39
C THR A 52 9.58 3.76 17.43
N LYS A 53 10.74 4.42 17.28
CA LYS A 53 11.11 5.56 18.14
C LYS A 53 10.23 6.79 17.95
N PHE A 54 9.45 6.81 16.87
CA PHE A 54 8.49 7.86 16.58
C PHE A 54 7.05 7.43 16.90
N ASP A 55 6.83 6.27 17.52
CA ASP A 55 5.49 5.70 17.74
C ASP A 55 4.66 5.67 16.44
N VAL A 56 5.33 5.35 15.33
CA VAL A 56 4.74 5.28 13.99
C VAL A 56 4.89 3.87 13.48
N THR A 57 3.78 3.28 13.05
CA THR A 57 3.74 1.97 12.40
C THR A 57 4.29 2.06 10.97
N LEU A 58 4.64 0.91 10.38
CA LEU A 58 5.10 0.87 8.99
C LEU A 58 4.04 1.41 8.03
N ASP A 59 2.76 1.11 8.27
CA ASP A 59 1.65 1.57 7.43
C ASP A 59 1.46 3.09 7.50
N GLU A 60 1.47 3.67 8.70
CA GLU A 60 1.44 5.12 8.89
C GLU A 60 2.65 5.79 8.23
N PHE A 61 3.82 5.18 8.34
CA PHE A 61 5.02 5.68 7.66
C PHE A 61 4.83 5.72 6.14
N GLN A 62 4.31 4.65 5.53
CA GLN A 62 4.05 4.62 4.09
C GLN A 62 2.97 5.64 3.69
N TYR A 63 1.94 5.81 4.51
CA TYR A 63 0.89 6.81 4.30
C TYR A 63 1.46 8.24 4.30
N ILE A 64 2.28 8.59 5.28
CA ILE A 64 2.96 9.91 5.35
C ILE A 64 3.91 10.09 4.16
N ARG A 65 4.62 9.03 3.79
CA ARG A 65 5.54 9.01 2.64
C ARG A 65 4.80 9.23 1.32
N ASN A 66 3.57 8.73 1.23
CA ASN A 66 2.65 8.94 0.12
C ASN A 66 1.79 10.21 0.29
N ASP A 67 2.31 11.22 0.98
CA ASP A 67 1.65 12.54 1.11
C ASP A 67 0.27 12.48 1.78
N TYR A 68 0.12 11.58 2.77
CA TYR A 68 -1.13 11.34 3.48
C TYR A 68 -2.26 10.93 2.53
N GLN A 69 -1.92 10.07 1.57
CA GLN A 69 -2.87 9.46 0.64
C GLN A 69 -2.69 7.95 0.64
N LEU A 70 -3.78 7.21 0.45
CA LEU A 70 -3.71 5.78 0.17
C LEU A 70 -2.91 5.54 -1.12
N SER A 71 -2.16 4.45 -1.17
CA SER A 71 -1.55 4.02 -2.43
C SER A 71 -2.64 3.67 -3.45
N GLU A 72 -2.33 3.68 -4.74
CA GLU A 72 -3.31 3.26 -5.77
C GLU A 72 -3.84 1.85 -5.51
N ARG A 73 -2.97 0.96 -5.01
CA ARG A 73 -3.34 -0.38 -4.58
C ARG A 73 -4.34 -0.37 -3.44
N ASP A 74 -4.07 0.42 -2.39
CA ASP A 74 -4.91 0.45 -1.20
C ASP A 74 -6.24 1.18 -1.47
N LYS A 75 -6.28 2.13 -2.41
CA LYS A 75 -7.54 2.73 -2.88
C LYS A 75 -8.45 1.67 -3.52
N ILE A 76 -7.91 0.84 -4.42
CA ILE A 76 -8.64 -0.26 -5.06
C ILE A 76 -9.19 -1.21 -3.98
N ILE A 77 -8.34 -1.63 -3.04
CA ILE A 77 -8.75 -2.55 -1.96
C ILE A 77 -9.80 -1.90 -1.04
N SER A 78 -9.61 -0.62 -0.69
CA SER A 78 -10.56 0.11 0.15
C SER A 78 -11.94 0.21 -0.51
N ASP A 79 -11.98 0.52 -1.80
CA ASP A 79 -13.23 0.64 -2.53
C ASP A 79 -13.89 -0.72 -2.71
N TYR A 80 -13.11 -1.77 -2.99
CA TYR A 80 -13.60 -3.15 -3.02
C TYR A 80 -14.24 -3.58 -1.70
N ILE A 81 -13.58 -3.33 -0.55
CA ILE A 81 -14.12 -3.67 0.78
C ILE A 81 -15.40 -2.89 1.09
N LYS A 82 -15.52 -1.66 0.59
CA LYS A 82 -16.71 -0.81 0.78
C LYS A 82 -17.87 -1.18 -0.13
N LEU A 83 -17.71 -2.12 -1.07
CA LEU A 83 -18.83 -2.60 -1.87
C LEU A 83 -19.84 -3.34 -0.97
N VAL A 84 -20.98 -2.70 -0.74
CA VAL A 84 -22.08 -3.25 0.09
C VAL A 84 -23.04 -4.14 -0.72
N SER A 85 -23.07 -4.00 -2.05
CA SER A 85 -23.98 -4.72 -2.94
C SER A 85 -23.45 -4.79 -4.38
N ASN A 86 -23.79 -5.89 -5.07
CA ASN A 86 -23.47 -6.20 -6.46
C ASN A 86 -24.27 -5.34 -7.47
N THR A 87 -25.24 -4.55 -7.00
CA THR A 87 -26.05 -3.64 -7.85
C THR A 87 -25.32 -2.35 -8.25
N GLN A 88 -24.10 -2.13 -7.74
CA GLN A 88 -23.27 -0.97 -8.07
C GLN A 88 -22.39 -1.24 -9.29
N THR A 89 -23.00 -1.64 -10.41
CA THR A 89 -22.31 -2.08 -11.64
C THR A 89 -21.28 -1.07 -12.15
N GLU A 90 -21.57 0.24 -12.05
CA GLU A 90 -20.62 1.31 -12.43
C GLU A 90 -19.37 1.31 -11.56
N LEU A 91 -19.52 1.25 -10.24
CA LEU A 91 -18.40 1.22 -9.30
C LEU A 91 -17.58 -0.07 -9.45
N VAL A 92 -18.25 -1.21 -9.66
CA VAL A 92 -17.59 -2.49 -9.92
C VAL A 92 -16.74 -2.41 -11.20
N THR A 93 -17.28 -1.83 -12.28
CA THR A 93 -16.56 -1.67 -13.55
C THR A 93 -15.37 -0.72 -13.41
N ASP A 94 -15.52 0.37 -12.66
CA ASP A 94 -14.43 1.29 -12.33
C ASP A 94 -13.30 0.60 -11.55
N ILE A 95 -13.64 -0.18 -10.53
CA ILE A 95 -12.65 -0.94 -9.74
C ILE A 95 -11.91 -1.95 -10.63
N ILE A 96 -12.61 -2.67 -11.51
CA ILE A 96 -11.99 -3.60 -12.49
C ILE A 96 -11.01 -2.85 -13.39
N GLY A 97 -11.41 -1.70 -13.95
CA GLY A 97 -10.55 -0.90 -14.82
C GLY A 97 -9.29 -0.38 -14.09
N ARG A 98 -9.43 0.01 -12.82
CA ARG A 98 -8.29 0.39 -11.98
C ARG A 98 -7.38 -0.81 -11.67
N CYS A 99 -7.94 -1.99 -11.43
CA CYS A 99 -7.16 -3.22 -11.31
C CYS A 99 -6.34 -3.49 -12.57
N ASP A 100 -6.93 -3.37 -13.77
CA ASP A 100 -6.23 -3.59 -15.04
C ASP A 100 -5.02 -2.66 -15.20
N ILE A 101 -5.22 -1.36 -14.99
CA ILE A 101 -4.15 -0.36 -15.07
C ILE A 101 -3.03 -0.65 -14.07
N TYR A 102 -3.39 -1.06 -12.84
CA TYR A 102 -2.42 -1.36 -11.79
C TYR A 102 -1.63 -2.65 -12.11
N LEU A 103 -2.33 -3.73 -12.48
CA LEU A 103 -1.74 -5.03 -12.77
C LEU A 103 -0.82 -5.02 -14.00
N CYS A 104 -1.02 -4.10 -14.96
CA CYS A 104 -0.05 -3.89 -16.05
C CYS A 104 1.35 -3.53 -15.53
N LYS A 105 1.44 -2.85 -14.38
CA LYS A 105 2.71 -2.46 -13.74
C LYS A 105 3.15 -3.46 -12.67
N HIS A 106 2.19 -4.20 -12.11
CA HIS A 106 2.37 -5.11 -10.98
C HIS A 106 1.70 -6.47 -11.24
N PRO A 107 2.16 -7.24 -12.25
CA PRO A 107 1.45 -8.43 -12.72
C PRO A 107 1.36 -9.57 -11.69
N ASN A 108 2.22 -9.53 -10.66
CA ASN A 108 2.30 -10.56 -9.63
C ASN A 108 1.46 -10.23 -8.38
N ASP A 109 0.68 -9.15 -8.38
CA ASP A 109 -0.19 -8.81 -7.25
C ASP A 109 -1.41 -9.73 -7.19
N ARG A 110 -1.26 -10.85 -6.48
CA ARG A 110 -2.27 -11.91 -6.47
C ARG A 110 -3.60 -11.45 -5.90
N LEU A 111 -3.59 -10.60 -4.87
CA LEU A 111 -4.82 -10.10 -4.26
C LEU A 111 -5.64 -9.27 -5.26
N LEU A 112 -5.00 -8.36 -6.00
CA LEU A 112 -5.70 -7.54 -6.98
C LEU A 112 -6.19 -8.36 -8.18
N LEU A 113 -5.46 -9.42 -8.55
CA LEU A 113 -5.92 -10.37 -9.54
C LEU A 113 -7.20 -11.09 -9.06
N ASP A 114 -7.20 -11.59 -7.83
CA ASP A 114 -8.36 -12.29 -7.26
C ASP A 114 -9.57 -11.35 -7.09
N ILE A 115 -9.35 -10.09 -6.67
CA ILE A 115 -10.38 -9.05 -6.62
C ILE A 115 -10.98 -8.82 -8.00
N LYS A 116 -10.14 -8.60 -9.02
CA LYS A 116 -10.60 -8.40 -10.40
C LYS A 116 -11.46 -9.58 -10.87
N THR A 117 -10.96 -10.80 -10.74
CA THR A 117 -11.66 -12.03 -11.17
C THR A 117 -13.00 -12.17 -10.47
N THR A 118 -13.05 -11.95 -9.15
CA THR A 118 -14.29 -12.04 -8.36
C THR A 118 -15.33 -11.00 -8.82
N LEU A 119 -14.89 -9.77 -9.05
CA LEU A 119 -15.77 -8.70 -9.53
C LEU A 119 -16.27 -8.95 -10.96
N THR A 120 -15.41 -9.43 -11.86
CA THR A 120 -15.81 -9.80 -13.22
C THR A 120 -16.84 -10.93 -13.20
N ALA A 121 -16.62 -11.97 -12.39
CA ALA A 121 -17.60 -13.05 -12.23
C ALA A 121 -18.93 -12.53 -11.65
N SER A 122 -18.87 -11.62 -10.66
CA SER A 122 -20.07 -10.99 -10.11
C SER A 122 -20.86 -10.20 -11.15
N LEU A 123 -20.21 -9.55 -12.12
CA LEU A 123 -20.90 -8.85 -13.22
C LEU A 123 -21.63 -9.84 -14.15
N HIS A 124 -20.98 -10.95 -14.49
CA HIS A 124 -21.61 -12.01 -15.29
C HIS A 124 -22.84 -12.61 -14.59
N LEU A 125 -22.78 -12.80 -13.27
CA LEU A 125 -23.94 -13.27 -12.50
C LEU A 125 -25.13 -12.30 -12.55
N VAL A 126 -24.89 -10.99 -12.61
CA VAL A 126 -25.96 -9.99 -12.74
C VAL A 126 -26.63 -10.06 -14.13
N ASN A 127 -25.92 -10.54 -15.14
CA ASN A 127 -26.44 -10.71 -16.50
C ASN A 127 -27.00 -12.13 -16.77
N ASP A 128 -27.20 -12.95 -15.73
CA ASP A 128 -27.61 -14.36 -15.83
C ASP A 128 -26.62 -15.28 -16.59
N GLU A 129 -25.34 -14.89 -16.69
CA GLU A 129 -24.28 -15.63 -17.40
C GLU A 129 -23.51 -16.58 -16.44
N LEU A 130 -24.24 -17.50 -15.80
CA LEU A 130 -23.71 -18.36 -14.73
C LEU A 130 -22.51 -19.22 -15.16
N GLU A 131 -22.55 -19.83 -16.34
CA GLU A 131 -21.49 -20.72 -16.83
C GLU A 131 -20.15 -19.98 -17.00
N ILE A 132 -20.20 -18.74 -17.50
CA ILE A 132 -19.03 -17.88 -17.70
C ILE A 132 -18.44 -17.49 -16.34
N ALA A 133 -19.30 -17.08 -15.40
CA ALA A 133 -18.87 -16.72 -14.05
C ALA A 133 -18.16 -17.90 -13.34
N GLN A 134 -18.67 -19.12 -13.50
CA GLN A 134 -18.08 -20.32 -12.91
C GLN A 134 -16.72 -20.67 -13.48
N GLU A 135 -16.53 -20.54 -14.80
CA GLU A 135 -15.25 -20.83 -15.45
C GLU A 135 -14.15 -19.87 -14.96
N LEU A 136 -14.48 -18.58 -14.81
CA LEU A 136 -13.53 -17.54 -14.40
C LEU A 136 -12.91 -17.77 -13.01
N VAL A 137 -13.65 -18.37 -12.08
CA VAL A 137 -13.22 -18.54 -10.68
C VAL A 137 -12.65 -19.93 -10.40
N ARG A 138 -12.46 -20.78 -11.42
CA ARG A 138 -11.89 -22.12 -11.21
C ARG A 138 -10.47 -22.01 -10.63
N PRO A 139 -10.14 -22.80 -9.60
CA PRO A 139 -8.78 -22.86 -9.09
C PRO A 139 -7.82 -23.28 -10.21
N VAL A 140 -6.71 -22.55 -10.34
CA VAL A 140 -5.59 -22.91 -11.22
C VAL A 140 -4.76 -24.02 -10.58
#